data_AF-A0A1G8I897-F1
#
_entry.id   AF-A0A1G8I897-F1
#
_cell.length_a   1.000
_cell.length_b   1.000
_cell.length_c   1.000
_cell.angle_alpha   90.00
_cell.angle_beta   90.00
_cell.angle_gamma   90.00
#
_symmetry.space_group_name_H-M   'P 1'
#
loop_
_entity.id
_entity.type
_entity.pdbx_description
1 polymer ?
#
loop_
_entity_poly.entity_id
_entity_poly.type
_entity_poly.pdbx_seq_one_letter_code
_entity_poly.pdbx_strand_id
1 'polypeptide(L)'
;MIHVLRVIDERKALLEDHPLHRWLVTWDDGGPPERRLWFSLYFLNFIMYFRELNLYHISYASPGRDNGLGEPAQRAAITRHAEEDMTHSRLFLRDFRTLGWDTMLGWRPSEVFHWLFSSRITADLRSRTSAITKLVIEAQDPVVRFAVVEAIEACGNALFRHTNEIAVEYARRTGRELVYWGPYHLARETGHAVDDDSFESAVLDPARRAAAIAKAVRVFELIDEQNSDMLRLAQETLSQGGFGYRRGRHASAPATIGSRPGPEVFDFPFWPEHPHPTQQAIKDLQDKSVAAVRESADLSYFEDVPDLTEAIRRLRIALLFMATDTTGAPTVYRRMISYPIPVSAPQRAINRLCRRFGRRSGLLYEDWRSLRLDDLLDWPVSRTLEFIYLSKDTAEHRDLRGVITHQIDHTLDPLLRYWVIVALKGLTAPVSDAIGALARRVESETGLPLPYLAQRLPVQPLELEPDPEADALRFESLAAGPDLAAQAMGAIDEMRDGILRRTSHMIKQGGRWL
;
A
#
# COMPACT_ATOMS: atom_id res chain seq x y z
N MET A 1 -6.91 15.10 -27.45
CA MET A 1 -5.86 14.35 -26.74
C MET A 1 -4.46 14.76 -27.20
N ILE A 2 -4.23 14.97 -28.50
CA ILE A 2 -2.97 15.44 -29.13
C ILE A 2 -2.09 16.36 -28.26
N HIS A 3 -2.63 17.45 -27.70
CA HIS A 3 -1.83 18.36 -26.87
C HIS A 3 -1.32 17.73 -25.57
N VAL A 4 -2.10 16.86 -24.94
CA VAL A 4 -1.71 16.13 -23.73
C VAL A 4 -0.56 15.17 -24.05
N LEU A 5 -0.71 14.38 -25.13
CA LEU A 5 0.33 13.45 -25.60
C LEU A 5 1.64 14.16 -25.94
N ARG A 6 1.58 15.30 -26.66
CA ARG A 6 2.78 16.11 -26.93
C ARG A 6 3.50 16.54 -25.64
N VAL A 7 2.75 16.92 -24.60
CA VAL A 7 3.35 17.27 -23.31
C VAL A 7 3.98 16.05 -22.65
N ILE A 8 3.35 14.88 -22.74
CA ILE A 8 3.92 13.62 -22.23
C ILE A 8 5.24 13.30 -22.96
N ASP A 9 5.28 13.42 -24.28
CA ASP A 9 6.50 13.20 -25.08
C ASP A 9 7.62 14.17 -24.70
N GLU A 10 7.31 15.46 -24.57
CA GLU A 10 8.27 16.48 -24.12
C GLU A 10 8.83 16.13 -22.73
N ARG A 11 7.99 15.68 -21.80
CA ARG A 11 8.42 15.27 -20.45
C ARG A 11 9.22 13.98 -20.45
N LYS A 12 8.86 13.01 -21.30
CA LYS A 12 9.61 11.77 -21.50
C LYS A 12 11.03 12.06 -21.98
N ALA A 13 11.18 12.92 -22.98
CA ALA A 13 12.49 13.31 -23.50
C ALA A 13 13.40 13.94 -22.43
N LEU A 14 12.82 14.75 -21.53
CA LEU A 14 13.57 15.30 -20.39
C LEU A 14 13.97 14.23 -19.37
N LEU A 15 13.08 13.29 -19.07
CA LEU A 15 13.34 12.20 -18.14
C LEU A 15 14.38 11.21 -18.69
N GLU A 16 14.45 11.01 -20.00
CA GLU A 16 15.47 10.15 -20.63
C GLU A 16 16.90 10.61 -20.31
N ASP A 17 17.16 11.92 -20.16
CA ASP A 17 18.49 12.47 -19.78
C ASP A 17 18.76 12.46 -18.25
N HIS A 18 17.84 11.91 -17.46
CA HIS A 18 17.97 11.89 -16.01
C HIS A 18 19.28 11.21 -15.56
N PRO A 19 20.02 11.74 -14.55
CA PRO A 19 21.29 11.19 -14.09
C PRO A 19 21.28 9.70 -13.74
N LEU A 20 20.14 9.17 -13.25
CA LEU A 20 19.97 7.74 -12.99
C LEU A 20 20.18 6.93 -14.27
N HIS A 21 19.56 7.32 -15.38
CA HIS A 21 19.62 6.57 -16.64
C HIS A 21 21.04 6.54 -17.20
N ARG A 22 21.74 7.69 -17.21
CA ARG A 22 23.16 7.77 -17.56
C ARG A 22 24.03 6.89 -16.66
N TRP A 23 23.77 6.90 -15.36
CA TRP A 23 24.50 6.06 -14.41
C TRP A 23 24.25 4.55 -14.61
N LEU A 24 23.01 4.17 -15.00
CA LEU A 24 22.67 2.77 -15.28
C LEU A 24 23.51 2.23 -16.43
N VAL A 25 23.77 3.03 -17.47
CA VAL A 25 24.55 2.64 -18.67
C VAL A 25 26.05 2.94 -18.59
N THR A 26 26.51 3.47 -17.47
CA THR A 26 27.94 3.78 -17.24
C THR A 26 28.51 2.83 -16.19
N TRP A 27 29.29 1.83 -16.58
CA TRP A 27 29.98 0.93 -15.67
C TRP A 27 31.37 0.55 -16.19
N ASP A 28 32.28 0.25 -15.27
CA ASP A 28 33.65 -0.15 -15.62
C ASP A 28 33.67 -1.53 -16.29
N ASP A 29 34.55 -1.69 -17.28
CA ASP A 29 34.86 -2.96 -17.94
C ASP A 29 35.51 -3.93 -16.95
N GLY A 30 34.70 -4.55 -16.10
CA GLY A 30 35.14 -5.54 -15.11
C GLY A 30 34.23 -5.66 -13.88
N GLY A 31 33.42 -4.65 -13.58
CA GLY A 31 32.46 -4.70 -12.47
C GLY A 31 31.20 -5.53 -12.83
N PRO A 32 30.53 -6.20 -11.88
CA PRO A 32 29.27 -6.91 -12.16
C PRO A 32 28.16 -5.91 -12.53
N PRO A 33 27.64 -5.93 -13.77
CA PRO A 33 26.70 -4.94 -14.27
C PRO A 33 25.39 -4.94 -13.50
N GLU A 34 24.96 -6.10 -13.01
CA GLU A 34 23.73 -6.27 -12.24
C GLU A 34 23.71 -5.52 -10.90
N ARG A 35 24.87 -5.08 -10.40
CA ARG A 35 24.91 -4.18 -9.23
C ARG A 35 24.25 -2.84 -9.49
N ARG A 36 24.17 -2.40 -10.76
CA ARG A 36 23.42 -1.20 -11.11
C ARG A 36 21.93 -1.37 -10.82
N LEU A 37 21.37 -2.57 -10.99
CA LEU A 37 19.95 -2.89 -10.72
C LEU A 37 19.57 -2.80 -9.24
N TRP A 38 20.53 -2.66 -8.32
CA TRP A 38 20.26 -2.50 -6.88
C TRP A 38 19.43 -1.27 -6.52
N PHE A 39 19.37 -0.26 -7.40
CA PHE A 39 18.42 0.84 -7.25
C PHE A 39 16.99 0.32 -7.07
N SER A 40 16.65 -0.82 -7.69
CA SER A 40 15.31 -1.35 -7.70
C SER A 40 14.81 -1.81 -6.33
N LEU A 41 15.74 -2.17 -5.44
CA LEU A 41 15.43 -2.63 -4.09
C LEU A 41 14.86 -1.51 -3.20
N TYR A 42 15.12 -0.25 -3.56
CA TYR A 42 14.56 0.92 -2.88
C TYR A 42 13.11 1.19 -3.27
N PHE A 43 12.75 0.95 -4.53
CA PHE A 43 11.37 1.11 -5.02
C PHE A 43 10.60 -0.22 -5.12
N LEU A 44 11.08 -1.27 -4.45
CA LEU A 44 10.48 -2.59 -4.41
C LEU A 44 8.98 -2.56 -4.06
N ASN A 45 8.57 -1.67 -3.16
CA ASN A 45 7.16 -1.48 -2.81
C ASN A 45 6.31 -1.13 -4.04
N PHE A 46 6.79 -0.27 -4.93
CA PHE A 46 6.07 0.13 -6.14
C PHE A 46 6.02 -1.02 -7.15
N ILE A 47 7.15 -1.67 -7.46
CA ILE A 47 7.20 -2.81 -8.41
C ILE A 47 6.22 -3.91 -7.99
N MET A 48 6.23 -4.26 -6.71
CA MET A 48 5.40 -5.33 -6.19
C MET A 48 3.93 -4.92 -6.04
N TYR A 49 3.66 -3.65 -5.76
CA TYR A 49 2.31 -3.09 -5.70
C TYR A 49 1.70 -2.82 -7.09
N PHE A 50 2.50 -2.79 -8.17
CA PHE A 50 2.03 -2.43 -9.51
C PHE A 50 0.85 -3.30 -9.99
N ARG A 51 0.84 -4.59 -9.63
CA ARG A 51 -0.30 -5.47 -9.86
C ARG A 51 -1.58 -4.95 -9.21
N GLU A 52 -1.51 -4.51 -7.97
CA GLU A 52 -2.67 -4.02 -7.21
C GLU A 52 -3.10 -2.64 -7.67
N LEU A 53 -2.15 -1.76 -8.03
CA LEU A 53 -2.46 -0.49 -8.67
C LEU A 53 -3.31 -0.72 -9.92
N ASN A 54 -2.90 -1.66 -10.77
CA ASN A 54 -3.62 -2.01 -11.98
C ASN A 54 -5.00 -2.63 -11.70
N LEU A 55 -5.05 -3.62 -10.81
CA LEU A 55 -6.30 -4.32 -10.49
C LEU A 55 -7.37 -3.43 -9.82
N TYR A 56 -6.97 -2.61 -8.85
CA TYR A 56 -7.93 -1.90 -7.99
C TYR A 56 -8.14 -0.44 -8.35
N HIS A 57 -7.23 0.18 -9.09
CA HIS A 57 -7.23 1.64 -9.31
C HIS A 57 -7.21 2.06 -10.78
N ILE A 58 -6.46 1.35 -11.64
CA ILE A 58 -6.46 1.65 -13.08
C ILE A 58 -7.66 1.00 -13.77
N SER A 59 -7.82 -0.31 -13.56
CA SER A 59 -8.90 -1.11 -14.15
C SER A 59 -10.29 -0.66 -13.71
N TYR A 60 -11.25 -0.77 -14.64
CA TYR A 60 -12.67 -0.58 -14.38
C TYR A 60 -13.41 -1.90 -14.12
N ALA A 61 -12.73 -3.05 -14.14
CA ALA A 61 -13.34 -4.37 -13.99
C ALA A 61 -13.80 -4.71 -12.57
N SER A 62 -13.20 -4.08 -11.55
CA SER A 62 -13.57 -4.37 -10.17
C SER A 62 -15.01 -3.89 -9.89
N PRO A 63 -15.83 -4.64 -9.11
CA PRO A 63 -17.19 -4.24 -8.77
C PRO A 63 -17.24 -2.82 -8.18
N GLY A 64 -18.21 -2.02 -8.63
CA GLY A 64 -18.35 -0.63 -8.19
C GLY A 64 -17.31 0.33 -8.76
N ARG A 65 -16.47 -0.09 -9.73
CA ARG A 65 -15.49 0.79 -10.39
C ARG A 65 -15.95 1.36 -11.72
N ASP A 66 -16.94 0.77 -12.38
CA ASP A 66 -17.58 1.44 -13.51
C ASP A 66 -18.42 2.61 -12.97
N ASN A 67 -17.92 3.83 -13.17
CA ASN A 67 -18.55 5.07 -12.78
C ASN A 67 -19.48 5.64 -13.87
N GLY A 68 -19.61 4.94 -15.02
CA GLY A 68 -20.41 5.36 -16.16
C GLY A 68 -19.84 6.56 -16.93
N LEU A 69 -18.66 7.07 -16.58
CA LEU A 69 -18.02 8.21 -17.24
C LEU A 69 -17.24 7.77 -18.48
N GLY A 70 -17.26 8.61 -19.52
CA GLY A 70 -16.61 8.35 -20.80
C GLY A 70 -17.22 7.19 -21.59
N GLU A 71 -16.57 6.81 -22.68
CA GLU A 71 -17.07 5.75 -23.56
C GLU A 71 -16.76 4.35 -22.96
N PRO A 72 -17.68 3.37 -23.05
CA PRO A 72 -17.42 2.00 -22.60
C PRO A 72 -16.18 1.36 -23.23
N ALA A 73 -15.91 1.67 -24.51
CA ALA A 73 -14.72 1.20 -25.22
C ALA A 73 -13.42 1.70 -24.58
N GLN A 74 -13.37 2.97 -24.16
CA GLN A 74 -12.22 3.56 -23.47
C GLN A 74 -11.96 2.85 -22.13
N ARG A 75 -13.01 2.60 -21.33
CA ARG A 75 -12.89 1.86 -20.06
C ARG A 75 -12.41 0.43 -20.27
N ALA A 76 -12.92 -0.25 -21.31
CA ALA A 76 -12.50 -1.59 -21.67
C ALA A 76 -11.03 -1.65 -22.13
N ALA A 77 -10.59 -0.66 -22.90
CA ALA A 77 -9.22 -0.59 -23.38
C ALA A 77 -8.20 -0.35 -22.25
N ILE A 78 -8.47 0.58 -21.33
CA ILE A 78 -7.67 0.78 -20.10
C ILE A 78 -7.63 -0.49 -19.24
N THR A 79 -8.77 -1.18 -19.14
CA THR A 79 -8.88 -2.43 -18.36
C THR A 79 -8.00 -3.54 -18.94
N ARG A 80 -8.00 -3.73 -20.27
CA ARG A 80 -7.11 -4.72 -20.92
C ARG A 80 -5.64 -4.41 -20.68
N HIS A 81 -5.24 -3.14 -20.83
CA HIS A 81 -3.86 -2.74 -20.52
C HIS A 81 -3.49 -3.09 -19.08
N ALA A 82 -4.35 -2.73 -18.12
CA ALA A 82 -4.13 -3.02 -16.71
C ALA A 82 -3.96 -4.53 -16.43
N GLU A 83 -4.71 -5.39 -17.13
CA GLU A 83 -4.59 -6.85 -16.99
C GLU A 83 -3.22 -7.39 -17.46
N GLU A 84 -2.62 -6.78 -18.49
CA GLU A 84 -1.28 -7.13 -18.95
C GLU A 84 -0.21 -6.73 -17.93
N ASP A 85 -0.30 -5.50 -17.42
CA ASP A 85 0.63 -4.92 -16.45
C ASP A 85 0.61 -5.61 -15.08
N MET A 86 -0.50 -6.27 -14.75
CA MET A 86 -0.61 -7.11 -13.56
C MET A 86 0.42 -8.26 -13.52
N THR A 87 1.08 -8.56 -14.65
CA THR A 87 2.13 -9.58 -14.74
C THR A 87 3.52 -9.10 -14.29
N HIS A 88 3.76 -7.78 -14.21
CA HIS A 88 5.10 -7.20 -14.00
C HIS A 88 5.76 -7.65 -12.69
N SER A 89 5.00 -7.67 -11.59
CA SER A 89 5.53 -8.11 -10.29
C SER A 89 6.01 -9.57 -10.30
N ARG A 90 5.41 -10.45 -11.13
CA ARG A 90 5.86 -11.84 -11.29
C ARG A 90 7.14 -11.94 -12.10
N LEU A 91 7.26 -11.16 -13.18
CA LEU A 91 8.49 -11.06 -13.97
C LEU A 91 9.64 -10.60 -13.08
N PHE A 92 9.43 -9.54 -12.30
CA PHE A 92 10.44 -9.02 -11.38
C PHE A 92 10.91 -10.07 -10.36
N LEU A 93 10.00 -10.85 -9.75
CA LEU A 93 10.41 -11.90 -8.81
C LEU A 93 11.20 -13.03 -9.47
N ARG A 94 11.00 -13.31 -10.76
CA ARG A 94 11.82 -14.27 -11.50
C ARG A 94 13.25 -13.74 -11.64
N ASP A 95 13.42 -12.47 -11.95
CA ASP A 95 14.75 -11.85 -12.04
C ASP A 95 15.40 -11.71 -10.68
N PHE A 96 14.63 -11.36 -9.65
CA PHE A 96 15.07 -11.33 -8.25
C PHE A 96 15.77 -12.63 -7.84
N ARG A 97 15.13 -13.77 -8.14
CA ARG A 97 15.69 -15.11 -7.89
C ARG A 97 16.87 -15.42 -8.80
N THR A 98 16.80 -15.03 -10.06
CA THR A 98 17.88 -15.24 -11.03
C THR A 98 19.16 -14.53 -10.59
N LEU A 99 19.04 -13.31 -10.10
CA LEU A 99 20.13 -12.48 -9.57
C LEU A 99 20.65 -12.94 -8.20
N GLY A 100 20.06 -13.97 -7.59
CA GLY A 100 20.49 -14.48 -6.29
C GLY A 100 20.25 -13.50 -5.14
N TRP A 101 19.27 -12.60 -5.27
CA TRP A 101 19.05 -11.55 -4.28
C TRP A 101 18.52 -12.07 -2.94
N ASP A 102 17.92 -13.26 -2.91
CA ASP A 102 17.55 -13.95 -1.67
C ASP A 102 18.79 -14.17 -0.77
N THR A 103 19.85 -14.75 -1.34
CA THR A 103 21.12 -14.98 -0.63
C THR A 103 21.85 -13.66 -0.36
N MET A 104 21.87 -12.75 -1.33
CA MET A 104 22.56 -11.46 -1.20
C MET A 104 22.01 -10.62 -0.03
N LEU A 105 20.69 -10.59 0.13
CA LEU A 105 20.03 -9.84 1.21
C LEU A 105 20.07 -10.64 2.50
N GLY A 106 19.74 -11.94 2.43
CA GLY A 106 19.66 -12.83 3.59
C GLY A 106 18.66 -12.37 4.66
N TRP A 107 17.72 -11.49 4.29
CA TRP A 107 16.75 -10.90 5.22
C TRP A 107 15.69 -11.91 5.63
N ARG A 108 15.32 -11.85 6.91
CA ARG A 108 14.20 -12.56 7.50
C ARG A 108 12.87 -11.90 7.11
N PRO A 109 11.73 -12.59 7.19
CA PRO A 109 10.42 -12.02 6.90
C PRO A 109 10.14 -10.69 7.62
N SER A 110 10.44 -10.59 8.92
CA SER A 110 10.26 -9.36 9.69
C SER A 110 11.06 -8.17 9.14
N GLU A 111 12.29 -8.43 8.67
CA GLU A 111 13.18 -7.43 8.05
C GLU A 111 12.58 -6.96 6.70
N VAL A 112 11.96 -7.85 5.93
CA VAL A 112 11.26 -7.52 4.67
C VAL A 112 10.02 -6.66 4.94
N PHE A 113 9.17 -7.03 5.90
CA PHE A 113 8.03 -6.20 6.32
C PHE A 113 8.50 -4.81 6.80
N HIS A 114 9.57 -4.77 7.59
CA HIS A 114 10.15 -3.50 8.03
C HIS A 114 10.61 -2.65 6.86
N TRP A 115 11.40 -3.22 5.95
CA TRP A 115 11.90 -2.53 4.75
C TRP A 115 10.77 -1.95 3.89
N LEU A 116 9.73 -2.74 3.64
CA LEU A 116 8.63 -2.38 2.75
C LEU A 116 7.68 -1.35 3.33
N PHE A 117 7.50 -1.29 4.65
CA PHE A 117 6.40 -0.52 5.23
C PHE A 117 6.82 0.49 6.30
N SER A 118 7.92 0.23 7.00
CA SER A 118 8.31 0.99 8.21
C SER A 118 9.67 1.68 8.12
N SER A 119 10.57 1.22 7.25
CA SER A 119 11.93 1.78 7.14
C SER A 119 11.89 3.25 6.76
N ARG A 120 12.76 4.04 7.38
CA ARG A 120 12.93 5.47 7.05
C ARG A 120 13.59 5.66 5.69
N ILE A 121 14.42 4.71 5.26
CA ILE A 121 15.13 4.78 3.98
C ILE A 121 14.17 4.75 2.79
N THR A 122 13.12 3.95 2.86
CA THR A 122 12.11 3.85 1.80
C THR A 122 10.92 4.78 2.03
N ALA A 123 10.96 5.67 3.04
CA ALA A 123 9.81 6.47 3.43
C ALA A 123 9.36 7.40 2.30
N ASP A 124 10.26 8.13 1.68
CA ASP A 124 9.92 9.10 0.64
C ASP A 124 9.44 8.41 -0.63
N LEU A 125 10.06 7.28 -1.00
CA LEU A 125 9.61 6.47 -2.14
C LEU A 125 8.19 5.93 -1.92
N ARG A 126 7.88 5.39 -0.74
CA ARG A 126 6.49 5.00 -0.40
C ARG A 126 5.53 6.19 -0.45
N SER A 127 6.00 7.40 -0.15
CA SER A 127 5.19 8.62 -0.25
C SER A 127 4.85 8.95 -1.70
N ARG A 128 5.81 8.81 -2.61
CA ARG A 128 5.61 9.03 -4.04
C ARG A 128 4.72 7.94 -4.65
N THR A 129 4.88 6.67 -4.27
CA THR A 129 3.94 5.60 -4.63
C THR A 129 2.51 5.97 -4.24
N SER A 130 2.28 6.38 -2.99
CA SER A 130 0.94 6.82 -2.55
C SER A 130 0.42 8.01 -3.35
N ALA A 131 1.28 8.98 -3.68
CA ALA A 131 0.88 10.14 -4.49
C ALA A 131 0.51 9.74 -5.93
N ILE A 132 1.25 8.83 -6.56
CA ILE A 132 0.91 8.31 -7.90
C ILE A 132 -0.41 7.54 -7.85
N THR A 133 -0.61 6.66 -6.86
CA THR A 133 -1.89 5.95 -6.66
C THR A 133 -3.06 6.93 -6.55
N LYS A 134 -2.87 8.04 -5.82
CA LYS A 134 -3.88 9.09 -5.70
C LYS A 134 -4.22 9.71 -7.04
N LEU A 135 -3.23 10.08 -7.86
CA LEU A 135 -3.48 10.65 -9.19
C LEU A 135 -4.34 9.74 -10.07
N VAL A 136 -4.14 8.42 -9.98
CA VAL A 136 -4.95 7.42 -10.68
C VAL A 136 -6.37 7.37 -10.13
N ILE A 137 -6.53 7.31 -8.80
CA ILE A 137 -7.86 7.30 -8.16
C ILE A 137 -8.64 8.57 -8.52
N GLU A 138 -8.00 9.74 -8.48
CA GLU A 138 -8.60 11.03 -8.86
C GLU A 138 -9.06 11.10 -10.31
N ALA A 139 -8.39 10.36 -11.19
CA ALA A 139 -8.67 10.36 -12.60
C ALA A 139 -9.86 9.43 -12.87
N GLN A 140 -11.07 9.84 -12.49
CA GLN A 140 -12.29 9.06 -12.68
C GLN A 140 -12.73 9.00 -14.15
N ASP A 141 -12.58 10.11 -14.87
CA ASP A 141 -12.81 10.20 -16.31
C ASP A 141 -11.77 9.35 -17.07
N PRO A 142 -12.18 8.43 -17.97
CA PRO A 142 -11.25 7.53 -18.66
C PRO A 142 -10.18 8.25 -19.49
N VAL A 143 -10.49 9.41 -20.08
CA VAL A 143 -9.55 10.18 -20.90
C VAL A 143 -8.49 10.85 -20.01
N VAL A 144 -8.88 11.31 -18.83
CA VAL A 144 -7.93 11.82 -17.82
C VAL A 144 -7.11 10.68 -17.24
N ARG A 145 -7.72 9.53 -16.96
CA ARG A 145 -7.01 8.33 -16.44
C ARG A 145 -5.98 7.84 -17.44
N PHE A 146 -6.35 7.76 -18.71
CA PHE A 146 -5.44 7.43 -19.80
C PHE A 146 -4.19 8.32 -19.77
N ALA A 147 -4.33 9.64 -19.64
CA ALA A 147 -3.17 10.53 -19.57
C ALA A 147 -2.24 10.26 -18.36
N VAL A 148 -2.79 9.80 -17.23
CA VAL A 148 -2.00 9.40 -16.06
C VAL A 148 -1.26 8.09 -16.32
N VAL A 149 -1.96 7.08 -16.86
CA VAL A 149 -1.38 5.77 -17.18
C VAL A 149 -0.31 5.92 -18.27
N GLU A 150 -0.60 6.65 -19.34
CA GLU A 150 0.35 6.95 -20.42
C GLU A 150 1.63 7.61 -19.89
N ALA A 151 1.52 8.53 -18.92
CA ALA A 151 2.69 9.13 -18.28
C ALA A 151 3.49 8.12 -17.45
N ILE A 152 2.83 7.18 -16.76
CA ILE A 152 3.49 6.10 -16.01
C ILE A 152 4.24 5.17 -16.98
N GLU A 153 3.60 4.75 -18.07
CA GLU A 153 4.19 3.90 -19.11
C GLU A 153 5.37 4.58 -19.81
N ALA A 154 5.23 5.86 -20.18
CA ALA A 154 6.31 6.63 -20.78
C ALA A 154 7.55 6.68 -19.87
N CYS A 155 7.35 6.83 -18.55
CA CYS A 155 8.41 6.79 -17.56
C CYS A 155 9.03 5.38 -17.41
N GLY A 156 8.19 4.34 -17.35
CA GLY A 156 8.62 2.95 -17.28
C GLY A 156 9.49 2.57 -18.49
N ASN A 157 9.01 2.86 -19.69
CA ASN A 157 9.72 2.64 -20.94
C ASN A 157 11.10 3.32 -20.97
N ALA A 158 11.20 4.58 -20.51
CA ALA A 158 12.47 5.28 -20.41
C ALA A 158 13.46 4.54 -19.50
N LEU A 159 13.00 4.02 -18.35
CA LEU A 159 13.84 3.22 -17.45
C LEU A 159 14.21 1.84 -18.04
N PHE A 160 13.25 1.15 -18.68
CA PHE A 160 13.46 -0.21 -19.21
C PHE A 160 14.43 -0.25 -20.39
N ARG A 161 14.48 0.80 -21.23
CA ARG A 161 15.52 0.92 -22.28
C ARG A 161 16.94 0.83 -21.71
N HIS A 162 17.20 1.53 -20.61
CA HIS A 162 18.52 1.57 -19.98
C HIS A 162 18.82 0.30 -19.17
N THR A 163 17.83 -0.25 -18.47
CA THR A 163 18.03 -1.51 -17.72
C THR A 163 18.19 -2.73 -18.64
N ASN A 164 17.65 -2.69 -19.85
CA ASN A 164 17.86 -3.70 -20.87
C ASN A 164 19.33 -3.84 -21.28
N GLU A 165 20.10 -2.74 -21.34
CA GLU A 165 21.54 -2.82 -21.62
C GLU A 165 22.28 -3.61 -20.53
N ILE A 166 21.92 -3.40 -19.27
CA ILE A 166 22.46 -4.16 -18.13
C ILE A 166 22.08 -5.64 -18.25
N ALA A 167 20.82 -5.94 -18.60
CA ALA A 167 20.33 -7.31 -18.73
C ALA A 167 21.01 -8.08 -19.88
N VAL A 168 21.24 -7.43 -21.03
CA VAL A 168 21.98 -8.00 -22.17
C VAL A 168 23.42 -8.30 -21.77
N GLU A 169 24.10 -7.37 -21.09
CA GLU A 169 25.48 -7.59 -20.65
C GLU A 169 25.58 -8.69 -19.57
N TYR A 170 24.62 -8.73 -18.63
CA TYR A 170 24.51 -9.82 -17.66
C TYR A 170 24.33 -11.17 -18.34
N ALA A 171 23.44 -11.27 -19.34
CA ALA A 171 23.21 -12.50 -20.09
C ALA A 171 24.47 -12.92 -20.86
N ARG A 172 25.18 -11.96 -21.49
CA ARG A 172 26.45 -12.23 -22.18
C ARG A 172 27.52 -12.81 -21.26
N ARG A 173 27.62 -12.33 -20.01
CA ARG A 173 28.62 -12.78 -19.03
C ARG A 173 28.27 -14.10 -18.33
N THR A 174 26.99 -14.35 -18.10
CA THR A 174 26.55 -15.44 -17.21
C THR A 174 25.80 -16.56 -17.92
N GLY A 175 25.35 -16.33 -19.16
CA GLY A 175 24.45 -17.24 -19.89
C GLY A 175 23.02 -17.28 -19.34
N ARG A 176 22.65 -16.35 -18.45
CA ARG A 176 21.32 -16.31 -17.79
C ARG A 176 20.58 -15.05 -18.18
N GLU A 177 19.34 -15.20 -18.62
CA GLU A 177 18.50 -14.08 -19.04
C GLU A 177 17.70 -13.49 -17.88
N LEU A 178 17.55 -12.17 -17.90
CA LEU A 178 16.65 -11.41 -17.01
C LEU A 178 15.40 -11.03 -17.82
N VAL A 179 14.23 -11.51 -17.42
CA VAL A 179 12.99 -11.32 -18.18
C VAL A 179 12.24 -10.06 -17.86
N TYR A 180 12.40 -9.49 -16.67
CA TYR A 180 11.81 -8.20 -16.31
C TYR A 180 12.71 -7.05 -16.74
N TRP A 181 14.02 -7.19 -16.55
CA TRP A 181 14.97 -6.15 -16.93
C TRP A 181 15.40 -6.22 -18.38
N GLY A 182 15.19 -7.35 -19.06
CA GLY A 182 15.74 -7.60 -20.39
C GLY A 182 14.73 -7.53 -21.54
N PRO A 183 15.10 -8.07 -22.71
CA PRO A 183 14.37 -7.86 -23.96
C PRO A 183 12.91 -8.33 -23.93
N TYR A 184 12.61 -9.36 -23.16
CA TYR A 184 11.26 -9.91 -23.05
C TYR A 184 10.24 -8.86 -22.55
N HIS A 185 10.59 -8.12 -21.49
CA HIS A 185 9.70 -7.09 -20.95
C HIS A 185 9.70 -5.85 -21.83
N LEU A 186 10.88 -5.41 -22.29
CA LEU A 186 10.99 -4.21 -23.14
C LEU A 186 10.19 -4.35 -24.44
N ALA A 187 10.09 -5.55 -25.01
CA ALA A 187 9.28 -5.80 -26.22
C ALA A 187 7.76 -5.63 -25.98
N ARG A 188 7.31 -5.69 -24.73
CA ARG A 188 5.91 -5.49 -24.30
C ARG A 188 5.66 -4.06 -23.81
N GLU A 189 6.69 -3.41 -23.31
CA GLU A 189 6.73 -2.00 -22.91
C GLU A 189 6.86 -1.10 -24.15
N THR A 190 5.80 -0.99 -24.94
CA THR A 190 5.77 -0.16 -26.17
C THR A 190 5.99 1.32 -25.88
N GLY A 191 5.78 1.74 -24.62
CA GLY A 191 5.79 3.14 -24.19
C GLY A 191 4.46 3.86 -24.41
N HIS A 192 3.42 3.11 -24.78
CA HIS A 192 2.04 3.55 -24.91
C HIS A 192 1.14 2.62 -24.08
N ALA A 193 0.29 3.21 -23.26
CA ALA A 193 -0.63 2.49 -22.38
C ALA A 193 -1.79 1.86 -23.14
N VAL A 194 -2.28 2.48 -24.20
CA VAL A 194 -3.41 1.93 -24.95
C VAL A 194 -3.22 2.22 -26.42
N ASP A 195 -3.09 1.17 -27.23
CA ASP A 195 -3.13 1.23 -28.69
C ASP A 195 -4.60 1.20 -29.16
N ASP A 196 -5.31 2.31 -28.93
CA ASP A 196 -6.73 2.47 -29.29
C ASP A 196 -7.00 3.91 -29.76
N ASP A 197 -7.39 4.04 -31.04
CA ASP A 197 -7.70 5.30 -31.72
C ASP A 197 -8.69 6.18 -30.94
N SER A 198 -9.57 5.58 -30.12
CA SER A 198 -10.60 6.30 -29.37
C SER A 198 -10.03 7.26 -28.31
N PHE A 199 -8.78 7.06 -27.87
CA PHE A 199 -8.09 8.02 -27.00
C PHE A 199 -7.42 9.13 -27.79
N GLU A 200 -6.70 8.79 -28.87
CA GLU A 200 -5.99 9.77 -29.69
C GLU A 200 -6.95 10.77 -30.34
N SER A 201 -8.11 10.28 -30.82
CA SER A 201 -9.15 11.10 -31.43
C SER A 201 -10.03 11.84 -30.41
N ALA A 202 -9.85 11.61 -29.10
CA ALA A 202 -10.70 12.22 -28.08
C ALA A 202 -10.55 13.76 -28.08
N VAL A 203 -11.68 14.46 -28.18
CA VAL A 203 -11.76 15.93 -28.07
C VAL A 203 -12.03 16.29 -26.61
N LEU A 204 -11.08 17.00 -25.99
CA LEU A 204 -11.18 17.44 -24.60
C LEU A 204 -11.58 18.91 -24.57
N ASP A 205 -12.54 19.24 -23.71
CA ASP A 205 -12.77 20.64 -23.33
C ASP A 205 -11.58 21.20 -22.52
N PRO A 206 -11.53 22.53 -22.29
CA PRO A 206 -10.42 23.15 -21.57
C PRO A 206 -10.18 22.58 -20.16
N ALA A 207 -11.23 22.21 -19.44
CA ALA A 207 -11.11 21.73 -18.06
C ALA A 207 -10.53 20.31 -18.02
N ARG A 208 -11.06 19.39 -18.83
CA ARG A 208 -10.52 18.02 -18.95
C ARG A 208 -9.09 18.03 -19.47
N ARG A 209 -8.77 18.89 -20.45
CA ARG A 209 -7.41 19.05 -20.96
C ARG A 209 -6.44 19.54 -19.88
N ALA A 210 -6.84 20.55 -19.11
CA ALA A 210 -6.01 21.07 -18.02
C ALA A 210 -5.77 20.01 -16.93
N ALA A 211 -6.83 19.27 -16.55
CA ALA A 211 -6.74 18.19 -15.56
C ALA A 211 -5.81 17.06 -16.01
N ALA A 212 -5.95 16.60 -17.27
CA ALA A 212 -5.10 15.57 -17.85
C ALA A 212 -3.61 15.99 -17.87
N ILE A 213 -3.31 17.20 -18.33
CA ILE A 213 -1.94 17.73 -18.37
C ILE A 213 -1.37 17.85 -16.95
N ALA A 214 -2.11 18.44 -16.01
CA ALA A 214 -1.62 18.66 -14.66
C ALA A 214 -1.27 17.33 -13.96
N LYS A 215 -2.12 16.31 -14.12
CA LYS A 215 -1.89 14.98 -13.53
C LYS A 215 -0.73 14.24 -14.21
N ALA A 216 -0.68 14.24 -15.54
CA ALA A 216 0.42 13.63 -16.29
C ALA A 216 1.77 14.27 -15.93
N VAL A 217 1.86 15.60 -15.91
CA VAL A 217 3.08 16.32 -15.50
C VAL A 217 3.46 15.97 -14.06
N ARG A 218 2.47 15.86 -13.15
CA ARG A 218 2.76 15.50 -11.76
C ARG A 218 3.31 14.08 -11.62
N VAL A 219 2.91 13.14 -12.47
CA VAL A 219 3.54 11.80 -12.53
C VAL A 219 5.03 11.92 -12.85
N PHE A 220 5.39 12.67 -13.89
CA PHE A 220 6.79 12.88 -14.27
C PHE A 220 7.60 13.51 -13.14
N GLU A 221 7.08 14.55 -12.47
CA GLU A 221 7.77 15.17 -11.32
C GLU A 221 8.02 14.18 -10.19
N LEU A 222 7.02 13.37 -9.83
CA LEU A 222 7.16 12.35 -8.78
C LEU A 222 8.19 11.29 -9.16
N ILE A 223 8.24 10.87 -10.43
CA ILE A 223 9.19 9.86 -10.91
C ILE A 223 10.60 10.44 -11.03
N ASP A 224 10.77 11.69 -11.45
CA ASP A 224 12.05 12.39 -11.48
C ASP A 224 12.69 12.45 -10.09
N GLU A 225 11.92 12.90 -9.09
CA GLU A 225 12.35 12.90 -7.69
C GLU A 225 12.67 11.48 -7.19
N GLN A 226 11.85 10.49 -7.56
CA GLN A 226 12.08 9.09 -7.21
C GLN A 226 13.39 8.57 -7.82
N ASN A 227 13.68 8.89 -9.08
CA ASN A 227 14.90 8.48 -9.77
C ASN A 227 16.14 9.10 -9.12
N SER A 228 16.05 10.36 -8.69
CA SER A 228 17.11 11.03 -7.93
C SER A 228 17.41 10.32 -6.60
N ASP A 229 16.37 9.97 -5.84
CA ASP A 229 16.55 9.25 -4.58
C ASP A 229 17.09 7.82 -4.78
N MET A 230 16.60 7.11 -5.80
CA MET A 230 17.07 5.76 -6.13
C MET A 230 18.55 5.77 -6.53
N LEU A 231 18.98 6.75 -7.35
CA LEU A 231 20.38 6.91 -7.73
C LEU A 231 21.25 7.15 -6.49
N ARG A 232 20.89 8.14 -5.66
CA ARG A 232 21.62 8.49 -4.45
C ARG A 232 21.77 7.29 -3.53
N LEU A 233 20.66 6.60 -3.23
CA LEU A 233 20.65 5.45 -2.33
C LEU A 233 21.45 4.26 -2.89
N ALA A 234 21.39 4.01 -4.20
CA ALA A 234 22.18 2.97 -4.86
C ALA A 234 23.68 3.27 -4.78
N GLN A 235 24.09 4.51 -5.08
CA GLN A 235 25.49 4.95 -5.00
C GLN A 235 26.04 4.88 -3.57
N GLU A 236 25.28 5.37 -2.57
CA GLU A 236 25.63 5.23 -1.15
C GLU A 236 25.79 3.76 -0.75
N THR A 237 24.95 2.87 -1.27
CA THR A 237 25.02 1.44 -0.94
C THR A 237 26.27 0.81 -1.51
N LEU A 238 26.61 1.14 -2.75
CA LEU A 238 27.82 0.63 -3.39
C LEU A 238 29.07 1.14 -2.66
N SER A 239 29.11 2.42 -2.25
CA SER A 239 30.26 2.98 -1.54
C SER A 239 30.42 2.45 -0.11
N GLN A 240 29.35 1.95 0.51
CA GLN A 240 29.34 1.41 1.87
C GLN A 240 29.49 -0.12 1.94
N GLY A 241 29.84 -0.78 0.83
CA GLY A 241 30.08 -2.23 0.80
C GLY A 241 28.84 -3.09 0.54
N GLY A 242 27.77 -2.51 0.00
CA GLY A 242 26.59 -3.22 -0.48
C GLY A 242 25.48 -3.42 0.57
N PHE A 243 24.54 -4.33 0.28
CA PHE A 243 23.38 -4.56 1.15
C PHE A 243 23.70 -5.24 2.49
N GLY A 244 24.89 -5.84 2.64
CA GLY A 244 25.37 -6.31 3.94
C GLY A 244 25.45 -5.17 4.97
N TYR A 245 25.93 -4.00 4.56
CA TYR A 245 25.92 -2.79 5.38
C TYR A 245 24.49 -2.31 5.69
N ARG A 246 23.61 -2.27 4.66
CA ARG A 246 22.24 -1.77 4.82
C ARG A 246 21.42 -2.65 5.76
N ARG A 247 21.62 -3.98 5.73
CA ARG A 247 20.92 -4.92 6.61
C ARG A 247 21.08 -4.52 8.08
N GLY A 248 22.32 -4.38 8.55
CA GLY A 248 22.61 -4.12 9.97
C GLY A 248 22.12 -2.76 10.49
N ARG A 249 21.75 -1.82 9.62
CA ARG A 249 21.34 -0.45 10.00
C ARG A 249 19.90 -0.08 9.65
N HIS A 250 19.31 -0.69 8.63
CA HIS A 250 18.08 -0.15 8.01
C HIS A 250 17.00 -1.19 7.69
N ALA A 251 17.34 -2.47 7.68
CA ALA A 251 16.38 -3.56 7.53
C ALA A 251 16.03 -4.23 8.86
N SER A 252 16.87 -4.07 9.90
CA SER A 252 16.58 -4.55 11.25
C SER A 252 15.23 -4.02 11.74
N ALA A 253 14.37 -4.94 12.18
CA ALA A 253 13.13 -4.57 12.84
C ALA A 253 13.41 -3.62 14.03
N PRO A 254 12.46 -2.74 14.39
CA PRO A 254 12.68 -1.75 15.45
C PRO A 254 13.11 -2.42 16.76
N ALA A 255 13.94 -1.71 17.54
CA ALA A 255 14.19 -2.08 18.93
C ALA A 255 12.87 -2.13 19.71
N THR A 256 12.85 -2.90 20.79
CA THR A 256 11.70 -3.03 21.69
C THR A 256 11.19 -1.64 22.10
N ILE A 257 9.92 -1.37 21.80
CA ILE A 257 9.17 -0.18 22.12
C ILE A 257 8.42 -0.46 23.42
N GLY A 258 8.70 0.34 24.47
CA GLY A 258 7.93 0.25 25.70
C GLY A 258 6.42 0.36 25.43
N SER A 259 5.62 -0.44 26.13
CA SER A 259 4.17 -0.43 26.02
C SER A 259 3.50 -0.25 27.38
N ARG A 260 2.28 0.30 27.37
CA ARG A 260 1.45 0.47 28.57
C ARG A 260 0.11 -0.25 28.44
N PRO A 261 -0.43 -0.83 29.52
CA PRO A 261 -1.77 -1.40 29.52
C PRO A 261 -2.83 -0.33 29.23
N GLY A 262 -3.97 -0.81 28.76
CA GLY A 262 -5.16 -0.01 28.53
C GLY A 262 -5.72 -0.29 27.16
N PRO A 263 -7.06 -0.27 26.98
CA PRO A 263 -7.62 -0.19 25.65
C PRO A 263 -7.07 1.05 24.93
N GLU A 264 -7.17 1.09 23.60
CA GLU A 264 -6.93 2.31 22.83
C GLU A 264 -7.98 3.35 23.25
N VAL A 265 -7.70 4.08 24.33
CA VAL A 265 -8.52 5.21 24.77
C VAL A 265 -8.12 6.38 23.90
N PHE A 266 -9.03 6.80 23.03
CA PHE A 266 -8.92 8.07 22.35
C PHE A 266 -9.06 9.16 23.40
N ASP A 267 -8.01 9.98 23.55
CA ASP A 267 -7.99 11.17 24.41
C ASP A 267 -8.83 12.32 23.82
N PHE A 268 -9.70 12.01 22.86
CA PHE A 268 -10.57 12.92 22.14
C PHE A 268 -11.88 12.18 21.78
N PRO A 269 -13.01 12.91 21.64
CA PRO A 269 -14.28 12.32 21.24
C PRO A 269 -14.21 11.90 19.77
N PHE A 270 -13.85 10.64 19.56
CA PHE A 270 -13.76 10.03 18.24
C PHE A 270 -15.08 9.43 17.79
N TRP A 271 -15.76 8.72 18.70
CA TRP A 271 -16.93 7.94 18.35
C TRP A 271 -18.15 8.84 18.21
N PRO A 272 -19.01 8.60 17.20
CA PRO A 272 -20.23 9.37 17.00
C PRO A 272 -21.31 8.89 17.96
N GLU A 273 -21.20 9.23 19.26
CA GLU A 273 -22.14 8.83 20.30
C GLU A 273 -23.50 9.54 20.13
N HIS A 274 -23.47 10.80 19.70
CA HIS A 274 -24.64 11.64 19.50
C HIS A 274 -24.59 12.31 18.12
N PRO A 275 -24.76 11.54 17.03
CA PRO A 275 -24.66 12.06 15.69
C PRO A 275 -25.81 13.02 15.37
N HIS A 276 -25.53 14.00 14.51
CA HIS A 276 -26.52 14.87 13.92
C HIS A 276 -27.63 14.03 13.27
N PRO A 277 -28.91 14.45 13.29
CA PRO A 277 -30.02 13.63 12.79
C PRO A 277 -29.84 13.09 11.35
N THR A 278 -29.17 13.85 10.48
CA THR A 278 -28.87 13.43 9.10
C THR A 278 -27.83 12.32 8.99
N GLN A 279 -27.07 12.06 10.07
CA GLN A 279 -26.07 10.99 10.15
C GLN A 279 -26.61 9.72 10.83
N GLN A 280 -27.85 9.75 11.37
CA GLN A 280 -28.39 8.65 12.17
C GLN A 280 -28.42 7.32 11.40
N ALA A 281 -28.83 7.34 10.13
CA ALA A 281 -28.83 6.13 9.29
C ALA A 281 -27.43 5.54 9.09
N ILE A 282 -26.40 6.38 9.01
CA ILE A 282 -25.00 5.95 8.89
C ILE A 282 -24.57 5.26 10.19
N LYS A 283 -24.89 5.86 11.34
CA LYS A 283 -24.60 5.29 12.67
C LYS A 283 -25.31 3.95 12.89
N ASP A 284 -26.60 3.86 12.56
CA ASP A 284 -27.37 2.64 12.74
C ASP A 284 -26.81 1.50 11.89
N LEU A 285 -26.43 1.78 10.63
CA LEU A 285 -25.76 0.80 9.77
C LEU A 285 -24.39 0.39 10.32
N GLN A 286 -23.61 1.35 10.81
CA GLN A 286 -22.32 1.08 11.44
C GLN A 286 -22.46 0.14 12.63
N ASP A 287 -23.37 0.42 13.55
CA ASP A 287 -23.60 -0.40 14.75
C ASP A 287 -24.07 -1.82 14.37
N LYS A 288 -25.03 -1.91 13.45
CA LYS A 288 -25.51 -3.20 12.92
C LYS A 288 -24.37 -3.99 12.27
N SER A 289 -23.50 -3.33 11.53
CA SER A 289 -22.37 -3.97 10.85
C SER A 289 -21.30 -4.42 11.85
N VAL A 290 -21.04 -3.66 12.90
CA VAL A 290 -20.16 -4.08 14.01
C VAL A 290 -20.74 -5.28 14.75
N ALA A 291 -22.04 -5.28 15.03
CA ALA A 291 -22.73 -6.43 15.63
C ALA A 291 -22.60 -7.68 14.75
N ALA A 292 -22.83 -7.54 13.44
CA ALA A 292 -22.69 -8.65 12.50
C ALA A 292 -21.28 -9.25 12.46
N VAL A 293 -20.22 -8.43 12.57
CA VAL A 293 -18.84 -8.94 12.70
C VAL A 293 -18.64 -9.65 14.04
N ARG A 294 -19.14 -9.07 15.14
CA ARG A 294 -19.04 -9.65 16.49
C ARG A 294 -19.77 -10.99 16.62
N GLU A 295 -20.90 -11.14 15.93
CA GLU A 295 -21.73 -12.34 15.96
C GLU A 295 -21.30 -13.38 14.89
N SER A 296 -20.26 -13.08 14.11
CA SER A 296 -19.79 -14.00 13.09
C SER A 296 -19.20 -15.26 13.71
N ALA A 297 -19.56 -16.42 13.15
CA ALA A 297 -19.09 -17.73 13.64
C ALA A 297 -17.56 -17.85 13.62
N ASP A 298 -16.88 -17.09 12.74
CA ASP A 298 -15.43 -17.07 12.61
C ASP A 298 -14.73 -16.56 13.90
N LEU A 299 -15.37 -15.72 14.73
CA LEU A 299 -14.75 -15.24 15.98
C LEU A 299 -14.56 -16.34 17.02
N SER A 300 -15.40 -17.39 17.00
CA SER A 300 -15.23 -18.56 17.88
C SER A 300 -13.85 -19.22 17.73
N TYR A 301 -13.21 -19.04 16.56
CA TYR A 301 -11.84 -19.49 16.32
C TYR A 301 -10.83 -18.88 17.32
N PHE A 302 -11.06 -17.70 17.88
CA PHE A 302 -10.14 -17.11 18.86
C PHE A 302 -10.62 -17.26 20.31
N GLU A 303 -11.89 -17.60 20.52
CA GLU A 303 -12.52 -17.69 21.84
C GLU A 303 -12.44 -19.12 22.41
N ASP A 304 -12.81 -20.12 21.60
CA ASP A 304 -12.90 -21.52 22.01
C ASP A 304 -11.59 -22.27 21.70
N VAL A 305 -10.54 -21.93 22.45
CA VAL A 305 -9.20 -22.49 22.27
C VAL A 305 -8.86 -23.51 23.36
N PRO A 306 -8.71 -24.81 23.02
CA PRO A 306 -8.65 -25.90 24.00
C PRO A 306 -7.38 -25.86 24.87
N ASP A 307 -6.24 -25.48 24.30
CA ASP A 307 -4.96 -25.49 24.99
C ASP A 307 -4.03 -24.37 24.52
N LEU A 308 -2.94 -24.20 25.26
CA LEU A 308 -1.95 -23.16 25.04
C LEU A 308 -1.17 -23.32 23.72
N THR A 309 -0.93 -24.55 23.27
CA THR A 309 -0.22 -24.82 22.01
C THR A 309 -1.05 -24.33 20.84
N GLU A 310 -2.34 -24.67 20.85
CA GLU A 310 -3.30 -24.20 19.87
C GLU A 310 -3.47 -22.67 19.95
N ALA A 311 -3.51 -22.09 21.14
CA ALA A 311 -3.56 -20.63 21.31
C ALA A 311 -2.40 -19.91 20.63
N ILE A 312 -1.16 -20.37 20.88
CA ILE A 312 0.04 -19.81 20.25
C ILE A 312 -0.02 -19.98 18.73
N ARG A 313 -0.47 -21.14 18.23
CA ARG A 313 -0.63 -21.39 16.79
C ARG A 313 -1.64 -20.41 16.15
N ARG A 314 -2.80 -20.21 16.77
CA ARG A 314 -3.83 -19.28 16.26
C ARG A 314 -3.35 -17.82 16.27
N LEU A 315 -2.60 -17.41 17.31
CA LEU A 315 -2.00 -16.07 17.35
C LEU A 315 -0.93 -15.86 16.27
N ARG A 316 -0.11 -16.89 15.99
CA ARG A 316 0.87 -16.84 14.89
C ARG A 316 0.19 -16.66 13.53
N ILE A 317 -0.91 -17.40 13.28
CA ILE A 317 -1.72 -17.25 12.07
C ILE A 317 -2.27 -15.84 11.96
N ALA A 318 -2.93 -15.35 13.02
CA ALA A 318 -3.49 -14.01 13.05
C ALA A 318 -2.41 -12.95 12.74
N LEU A 319 -1.26 -13.04 13.41
CA LEU A 319 -0.19 -12.08 13.25
C LEU A 319 0.42 -12.09 11.85
N LEU A 320 0.65 -13.27 11.25
CA LEU A 320 1.21 -13.41 9.90
C LEU A 320 0.32 -12.72 8.86
N PHE A 321 -0.98 -12.97 8.89
CA PHE A 321 -1.92 -12.40 7.92
C PHE A 321 -2.16 -10.91 8.17
N MET A 322 -2.35 -10.51 9.45
CA MET A 322 -2.52 -9.11 9.83
C MET A 322 -1.28 -8.25 9.57
N ALA A 323 -0.07 -8.82 9.52
CA ALA A 323 1.14 -8.05 9.27
C ALA A 323 1.07 -7.26 7.95
N THR A 324 0.45 -7.83 6.92
CA THR A 324 0.25 -7.16 5.62
C THR A 324 -0.59 -5.89 5.73
N ASP A 325 -1.63 -5.91 6.55
CA ASP A 325 -2.52 -4.76 6.78
C ASP A 325 -1.91 -3.76 7.76
N THR A 326 -1.40 -4.27 8.88
CA THR A 326 -0.98 -3.48 10.04
C THR A 326 0.30 -2.71 9.80
N THR A 327 1.30 -3.34 9.17
CA THR A 327 2.58 -2.66 8.92
C THR A 327 2.43 -1.56 7.88
N GLY A 328 1.50 -1.72 6.92
CA GLY A 328 1.14 -0.72 5.92
C GLY A 328 0.24 0.41 6.44
N ALA A 329 -0.51 0.19 7.54
CA ALA A 329 -1.47 1.14 8.08
C ALA A 329 -0.92 2.57 8.31
N PRO A 330 0.30 2.79 8.84
CA PRO A 330 0.87 4.14 8.96
C PRO A 330 0.95 4.87 7.62
N THR A 331 1.26 4.16 6.53
CA THR A 331 1.31 4.75 5.18
C THR A 331 -0.09 5.13 4.72
N VAL A 332 -1.08 4.25 4.91
CA VAL A 332 -2.48 4.54 4.55
C VAL A 332 -3.00 5.78 5.30
N TYR A 333 -2.87 5.83 6.63
CA TYR A 333 -3.34 6.99 7.39
C TYR A 333 -2.59 8.27 7.02
N ARG A 334 -1.25 8.25 7.05
CA ARG A 334 -0.45 9.47 6.86
C ARG A 334 -0.41 9.98 5.43
N ARG A 335 -0.63 9.10 4.44
CA ARG A 335 -0.39 9.43 3.04
C ARG A 335 -1.61 9.26 2.15
N MET A 336 -2.47 8.28 2.41
CA MET A 336 -3.71 8.09 1.66
C MET A 336 -4.84 8.97 2.24
N ILE A 337 -5.20 8.77 3.50
CA ILE A 337 -6.35 9.44 4.14
C ILE A 337 -6.08 10.93 4.42
N SER A 338 -4.84 11.27 4.75
CA SER A 338 -4.47 12.65 5.06
C SER A 338 -4.53 13.58 3.84
N TYR A 339 -4.89 14.83 4.08
CA TYR A 339 -4.79 15.94 3.14
C TYR A 339 -3.33 16.41 3.05
N PRO A 340 -2.72 16.44 1.86
CA PRO A 340 -1.36 16.97 1.68
C PRO A 340 -1.25 18.43 2.12
N ILE A 341 -2.27 19.23 1.81
CA ILE A 341 -2.39 20.64 2.18
C ILE A 341 -3.77 20.83 2.82
N PRO A 342 -3.89 20.70 4.16
CA PRO A 342 -5.17 20.87 4.84
C PRO A 342 -5.50 22.36 5.00
N VAL A 343 -6.55 22.83 4.33
CA VAL A 343 -6.95 24.26 4.29
C VAL A 343 -8.07 24.64 5.25
N SER A 344 -8.74 23.67 5.88
CA SER A 344 -9.84 23.90 6.83
C SER A 344 -9.67 23.11 8.12
N ALA A 345 -10.34 23.53 9.20
CA ALA A 345 -10.28 22.83 10.48
C ALA A 345 -10.71 21.35 10.40
N PRO A 346 -11.76 20.98 9.65
CA PRO A 346 -12.08 19.57 9.43
C PRO A 346 -10.97 18.78 8.71
N GLN A 347 -10.31 19.36 7.72
CA GLN A 347 -9.18 18.69 7.06
C GLN A 347 -7.99 18.51 8.01
N ARG A 348 -7.68 19.54 8.82
CA ARG A 348 -6.63 19.45 9.85
C ARG A 348 -6.99 18.42 10.92
N ALA A 349 -8.24 18.35 11.35
CA ALA A 349 -8.74 17.35 12.29
C ALA A 349 -8.56 15.92 11.74
N ILE A 350 -8.92 15.65 10.48
CA ILE A 350 -8.65 14.35 9.81
C ILE A 350 -7.15 14.02 9.83
N ASN A 351 -6.28 14.97 9.49
CA ASN A 351 -4.83 14.75 9.51
C ASN A 351 -4.33 14.42 10.93
N ARG A 352 -4.87 15.08 11.95
CA ARG A 352 -4.55 14.79 13.37
C ARG A 352 -5.03 13.41 13.79
N LEU A 353 -6.23 12.99 13.38
CA LEU A 353 -6.70 11.60 13.56
C LEU A 353 -5.73 10.61 12.92
N CYS A 354 -5.33 10.84 11.66
CA CYS A 354 -4.41 9.97 10.94
C CYS A 354 -3.02 9.86 11.60
N ARG A 355 -2.56 10.89 12.31
CA ARG A 355 -1.30 10.84 13.07
C ARG A 355 -1.42 10.01 14.35
N ARG A 356 -2.61 9.94 14.95
CA ARG A 356 -2.91 9.08 16.11
C ARG A 356 -2.98 7.61 15.70
N PHE A 357 -3.61 7.34 14.56
CA PHE A 357 -3.76 5.99 14.04
C PHE A 357 -2.46 5.45 13.41
N GLY A 358 -2.26 4.13 13.48
CA GLY A 358 -1.06 3.45 12.99
C GLY A 358 0.15 3.47 13.94
N ARG A 359 0.10 4.19 15.07
CA ARG A 359 1.21 4.27 16.05
C ARG A 359 1.57 2.93 16.69
N ARG A 360 0.60 2.01 16.79
CA ARG A 360 0.78 0.67 17.34
C ARG A 360 1.50 -0.30 16.40
N SER A 361 1.62 0.03 15.11
CA SER A 361 2.22 -0.88 14.09
C SER A 361 3.64 -1.35 14.46
N GLY A 362 4.42 -0.52 15.15
CA GLY A 362 5.75 -0.91 15.62
C GLY A 362 5.74 -2.02 16.68
N LEU A 363 4.70 -2.12 17.51
CA LEU A 363 4.56 -3.17 18.52
C LEU A 363 4.40 -4.55 17.88
N LEU A 364 3.92 -4.63 16.63
CA LEU A 364 3.74 -5.90 15.92
C LEU A 364 5.06 -6.67 15.79
N TYR A 365 6.20 -5.98 15.67
CA TYR A 365 7.51 -6.62 15.61
C TYR A 365 7.96 -7.22 16.95
N GLU A 366 7.37 -6.83 18.08
CA GLU A 366 7.58 -7.52 19.35
C GLU A 366 6.84 -8.84 19.37
N ASP A 367 5.55 -8.82 19.08
CA ASP A 367 4.72 -10.02 18.98
C ASP A 367 5.32 -11.01 17.96
N TRP A 368 5.85 -10.52 16.84
CA TRP A 368 6.50 -11.34 15.80
C TRP A 368 7.70 -12.09 16.35
N ARG A 369 8.54 -11.41 17.14
CA ARG A 369 9.71 -11.99 17.81
C ARG A 369 9.29 -12.97 18.91
N SER A 370 8.35 -12.58 19.76
CA SER A 370 7.83 -13.41 20.87
C SER A 370 7.21 -14.72 20.37
N LEU A 371 6.50 -14.67 19.23
CA LEU A 371 5.90 -15.85 18.61
C LEU A 371 6.87 -16.62 17.70
N ARG A 372 8.11 -16.14 17.53
CA ARG A 372 9.19 -16.74 16.74
C ARG A 372 8.85 -16.96 15.27
N LEU A 373 8.11 -16.03 14.66
CA LEU A 373 7.63 -16.19 13.28
C LEU A 373 8.77 -16.25 12.26
N ASP A 374 9.87 -15.52 12.43
CA ASP A 374 11.00 -15.61 11.50
C ASP A 374 11.60 -17.03 11.44
N ASP A 375 11.75 -17.68 12.60
CA ASP A 375 12.32 -19.03 12.69
C ASP A 375 11.37 -20.10 12.13
N LEU A 376 10.05 -19.89 12.28
CA LEU A 376 9.04 -20.84 11.82
C LEU A 376 8.82 -20.76 10.31
N LEU A 377 8.84 -19.56 9.77
CA LEU A 377 8.63 -19.35 8.35
C LEU A 377 9.89 -19.71 7.57
N ASP A 378 11.06 -19.27 8.04
CA ASP A 378 12.36 -19.42 7.36
C ASP A 378 12.29 -19.06 5.86
N TRP A 379 11.46 -18.07 5.53
CA TRP A 379 11.25 -17.69 4.14
C TRP A 379 12.37 -16.80 3.65
N PRO A 380 12.87 -17.05 2.43
CA PRO A 380 13.70 -16.07 1.74
C PRO A 380 12.85 -14.85 1.34
N VAL A 381 13.52 -13.74 1.01
CA VAL A 381 12.90 -12.47 0.66
C VAL A 381 11.85 -12.62 -0.44
N SER A 382 12.17 -13.32 -1.52
CA SER A 382 11.27 -13.53 -2.66
C SER A 382 10.00 -14.28 -2.28
N ARG A 383 10.07 -15.19 -1.29
CA ARG A 383 8.88 -15.89 -0.77
C ARG A 383 8.05 -14.98 0.12
N THR A 384 8.67 -14.13 0.94
CA THR A 384 7.94 -13.12 1.72
C THR A 384 7.22 -12.12 0.80
N LEU A 385 7.88 -11.65 -0.26
CA LEU A 385 7.28 -10.77 -1.27
C LEU A 385 6.11 -11.43 -1.99
N GLU A 386 6.26 -12.69 -2.39
CA GLU A 386 5.18 -13.47 -2.99
C GLU A 386 3.99 -13.61 -2.02
N PHE A 387 4.25 -13.92 -0.74
CA PHE A 387 3.21 -14.00 0.26
C PHE A 387 2.45 -12.68 0.41
N ILE A 388 3.13 -11.54 0.45
CA ILE A 388 2.49 -10.22 0.62
C ILE A 388 1.65 -9.85 -0.61
N TYR A 389 2.22 -9.96 -1.81
CA TYR A 389 1.67 -9.31 -3.01
C TYR A 389 0.97 -10.23 -4.01
N LEU A 390 1.32 -11.53 -4.04
CA LEU A 390 0.92 -12.42 -5.12
C LEU A 390 0.18 -13.67 -4.65
N SER A 391 0.37 -14.09 -3.41
CA SER A 391 -0.24 -15.30 -2.87
C SER A 391 -1.75 -15.14 -2.80
N LYS A 392 -2.50 -16.16 -3.24
CA LYS A 392 -3.95 -16.23 -3.08
C LYS A 392 -4.39 -16.19 -1.61
N ASP A 393 -3.50 -16.55 -0.69
CA ASP A 393 -3.83 -16.62 0.73
C ASP A 393 -4.01 -15.22 1.33
N THR A 394 -3.34 -14.22 0.78
CA THR A 394 -3.49 -12.81 1.18
C THR A 394 -4.38 -12.02 0.21
N ALA A 395 -5.08 -12.68 -0.73
CA ALA A 395 -5.94 -12.00 -1.71
C ALA A 395 -7.04 -11.16 -1.05
N GLU A 396 -7.80 -11.75 -0.12
CA GLU A 396 -8.89 -11.03 0.58
C GLU A 396 -8.38 -9.83 1.41
N HIS A 397 -7.14 -9.90 1.92
CA HIS A 397 -6.51 -8.76 2.60
C HIS A 397 -6.20 -7.63 1.62
N ARG A 398 -5.69 -7.97 0.42
CA ARG A 398 -5.44 -6.99 -0.64
C ARG A 398 -6.74 -6.40 -1.20
N ASP A 399 -7.78 -7.21 -1.35
CA ASP A 399 -9.09 -6.76 -1.82
C ASP A 399 -9.69 -5.76 -0.83
N LEU A 400 -9.65 -6.05 0.48
CA LEU A 400 -10.09 -5.09 1.49
C LEU A 400 -9.25 -3.80 1.45
N ARG A 401 -7.93 -3.90 1.28
CA ARG A 401 -7.08 -2.71 1.11
C ARG A 401 -7.51 -1.89 -0.11
N GLY A 402 -7.78 -2.54 -1.24
CA GLY A 402 -8.27 -1.90 -2.47
C GLY A 402 -9.62 -1.22 -2.30
N VAL A 403 -10.53 -1.83 -1.52
CA VAL A 403 -11.79 -1.19 -1.07
C VAL A 403 -11.47 0.07 -0.27
N ILE A 404 -10.71 -0.05 0.82
CA ILE A 404 -10.38 1.08 1.71
C ILE A 404 -9.71 2.22 0.93
N THR A 405 -8.74 1.93 0.06
CA THR A 405 -8.01 2.97 -0.67
C THR A 405 -8.82 3.64 -1.76
N HIS A 406 -9.80 2.94 -2.34
CA HIS A 406 -10.69 3.55 -3.32
C HIS A 406 -11.79 4.42 -2.67
N GLN A 407 -12.19 4.10 -1.43
CA GLN A 407 -12.99 5.00 -0.61
C GLN A 407 -12.21 6.26 -0.17
N ILE A 408 -10.99 6.49 -0.72
CA ILE A 408 -10.13 7.66 -0.50
C ILE A 408 -9.84 8.35 -1.84
N ASP A 409 -10.86 8.98 -2.43
CA ASP A 409 -10.78 9.94 -3.54
C ASP A 409 -10.80 11.41 -3.03
N HIS A 410 -10.50 12.39 -3.87
CA HIS A 410 -10.01 13.74 -3.50
C HIS A 410 -11.08 14.82 -3.60
N THR A 411 -12.34 14.42 -3.70
CA THR A 411 -13.52 15.25 -3.44
C THR A 411 -14.11 14.98 -2.06
N LEU A 412 -13.57 14.00 -1.32
CA LEU A 412 -14.18 13.52 -0.09
C LEU A 412 -14.16 14.59 0.98
N ASP A 413 -15.36 15.10 1.20
CA ASP A 413 -15.77 15.81 2.38
C ASP A 413 -15.09 15.23 3.65
N PRO A 414 -14.49 16.08 4.50
CA PRO A 414 -13.89 15.66 5.76
C PRO A 414 -14.79 14.74 6.61
N LEU A 415 -16.11 14.91 6.57
CA LEU A 415 -17.08 14.06 7.26
C LEU A 415 -17.13 12.64 6.67
N LEU A 416 -17.03 12.48 5.35
CA LEU A 416 -16.98 11.16 4.73
C LEU A 416 -15.69 10.43 5.09
N ARG A 417 -14.54 11.12 5.09
CA ARG A 417 -13.27 10.54 5.58
C ARG A 417 -13.37 10.15 7.05
N TYR A 418 -14.00 10.97 7.87
CA TYR A 418 -14.27 10.63 9.26
C TYR A 418 -15.06 9.32 9.37
N TRP A 419 -16.17 9.17 8.63
CA TRP A 419 -16.97 7.94 8.63
C TRP A 419 -16.22 6.72 8.11
N VAL A 420 -15.35 6.86 7.10
CA VAL A 420 -14.47 5.76 6.65
C VAL A 420 -13.53 5.31 7.77
N ILE A 421 -12.96 6.25 8.53
CA ILE A 421 -12.09 5.92 9.68
C ILE A 421 -12.90 5.27 10.81
N VAL A 422 -14.10 5.80 11.13
CA VAL A 422 -15.02 5.23 12.13
C VAL A 422 -15.40 3.80 11.74
N ALA A 423 -15.77 3.59 10.48
CA ALA A 423 -16.14 2.28 9.96
C ALA A 423 -14.98 1.30 10.06
N LEU A 424 -13.81 1.67 9.56
CA LEU A 424 -12.61 0.84 9.63
C LEU A 424 -12.25 0.48 11.09
N LYS A 425 -12.33 1.42 12.03
CA LYS A 425 -12.02 1.16 13.43
C LYS A 425 -13.09 0.33 14.14
N GLY A 426 -14.36 0.65 13.94
CA GLY A 426 -15.47 -0.07 14.54
C GLY A 426 -15.55 -1.51 14.05
N LEU A 427 -15.43 -1.74 12.73
CA LEU A 427 -15.57 -3.06 12.13
C LEU A 427 -14.38 -3.99 12.45
N THR A 428 -13.20 -3.44 12.74
CA THR A 428 -12.03 -4.23 13.12
C THR A 428 -11.90 -4.49 14.63
N ALA A 429 -12.68 -3.77 15.45
CA ALA A 429 -12.64 -3.91 16.90
C ALA A 429 -13.05 -5.31 17.37
N PRO A 430 -14.17 -5.93 16.93
CA PRO A 430 -14.55 -7.27 17.41
C PRO A 430 -13.48 -8.34 17.14
N VAL A 431 -12.85 -8.30 15.96
CA VAL A 431 -11.75 -9.23 15.60
C VAL A 431 -10.53 -8.99 16.51
N SER A 432 -10.18 -7.73 16.74
CA SER A 432 -9.05 -7.36 17.60
C SER A 432 -9.30 -7.71 19.07
N ASP A 433 -10.55 -7.63 19.53
CA ASP A 433 -10.97 -7.99 20.89
C ASP A 433 -10.83 -9.48 21.14
N ALA A 434 -11.33 -10.31 20.22
CA ALA A 434 -11.21 -11.76 20.31
C ALA A 434 -9.74 -12.22 20.30
N ILE A 435 -8.94 -11.70 19.36
CA ILE A 435 -7.49 -11.96 19.30
C ILE A 435 -6.79 -11.48 20.57
N GLY A 436 -7.16 -10.29 21.07
CA GLY A 436 -6.53 -9.69 22.25
C GLY A 436 -6.86 -10.42 23.54
N ALA A 437 -8.05 -11.01 23.67
CA ALA A 437 -8.39 -11.88 24.79
C ALA A 437 -7.49 -13.12 24.80
N LEU A 438 -7.32 -13.77 23.64
CA LEU A 438 -6.43 -14.92 23.49
C LEU A 438 -4.96 -14.55 23.76
N ALA A 439 -4.51 -13.40 23.26
CA ALA A 439 -3.15 -12.91 23.52
C ALA A 439 -2.90 -12.71 25.01
N ARG A 440 -3.79 -12.00 25.73
CA ARG A 440 -3.66 -11.79 27.19
C ARG A 440 -3.62 -13.10 27.98
N ARG A 441 -4.41 -14.10 27.57
CA ARG A 441 -4.34 -15.45 28.15
C ARG A 441 -2.94 -16.04 27.97
N VAL A 442 -2.42 -16.05 26.74
CA VAL A 442 -1.06 -16.56 26.44
C VAL A 442 0.01 -15.80 27.24
N GLU A 443 -0.07 -14.47 27.32
CA GLU A 443 0.86 -13.68 28.15
C GLU A 443 0.83 -14.13 29.62
N SER A 444 -0.36 -14.36 30.18
CA SER A 444 -0.52 -14.77 31.57
C SER A 444 0.00 -16.18 31.87
N GLU A 445 -0.12 -17.10 30.91
CA GLU A 445 0.30 -18.50 31.07
C GLU A 445 1.79 -18.73 30.74
N THR A 446 2.40 -17.88 29.90
CA THR A 446 3.77 -18.09 29.38
C THR A 446 4.78 -17.01 29.73
N GLY A 447 4.32 -15.80 30.10
CA GLY A 447 5.16 -14.62 30.22
C GLY A 447 5.66 -14.05 28.88
N LEU A 448 5.21 -14.56 27.73
CA LEU A 448 5.55 -13.99 26.43
C LEU A 448 4.92 -12.60 26.26
N PRO A 449 5.68 -11.56 25.86
CA PRO A 449 5.10 -10.25 25.61
C PRO A 449 4.43 -10.21 24.23
N LEU A 450 3.15 -9.84 24.20
CA LEU A 450 2.32 -9.71 22.99
C LEU A 450 1.63 -8.34 22.94
N PRO A 451 2.38 -7.22 23.06
CA PRO A 451 1.80 -5.90 23.23
C PRO A 451 0.90 -5.45 22.08
N TYR A 452 1.14 -5.84 20.83
CA TYR A 452 0.28 -5.43 19.73
C TYR A 452 -1.08 -6.14 19.79
N LEU A 453 -1.05 -7.48 19.85
CA LEU A 453 -2.23 -8.36 19.88
C LEU A 453 -3.02 -8.16 21.17
N ALA A 454 -2.37 -7.99 22.33
CA ALA A 454 -3.01 -7.66 23.60
C ALA A 454 -3.57 -6.23 23.68
N GLN A 455 -3.47 -5.47 22.58
CA GLN A 455 -3.99 -4.13 22.40
C GLN A 455 -3.35 -3.03 23.25
N ARG A 456 -2.06 -3.17 23.59
CA ARG A 456 -1.31 -2.15 24.32
C ARG A 456 -0.97 -0.95 23.43
N LEU A 457 -0.64 0.16 24.08
CA LEU A 457 -0.21 1.40 23.45
C LEU A 457 1.30 1.61 23.60
N PRO A 458 1.99 2.20 22.60
CA PRO A 458 3.38 2.60 22.77
C PRO A 458 3.51 3.70 23.83
N VAL A 459 4.58 3.67 24.63
CA VAL A 459 4.85 4.69 25.67
C VAL A 459 5.30 6.03 25.11
N GLN A 460 5.81 6.04 23.86
CA GLN A 460 6.25 7.28 23.23
C GLN A 460 5.09 8.28 23.20
N PRO A 461 5.29 9.56 23.56
CA PRO A 461 4.24 10.56 23.44
C PRO A 461 3.87 10.78 21.97
N LEU A 462 2.65 11.26 21.74
CA LEU A 462 2.25 11.77 20.44
C LEU A 462 2.59 13.26 20.40
N GLU A 463 3.53 13.63 19.55
CA GLU A 463 3.85 15.04 19.30
C GLU A 463 2.96 15.57 18.18
N LEU A 464 2.06 16.48 18.56
CA LEU A 464 1.25 17.27 17.63
C LEU A 464 1.38 18.74 18.00
N GLU A 465 1.66 19.58 17.00
CA GLU A 465 1.54 21.04 17.16
C GLU A 465 0.12 21.40 17.67
N PRO A 466 -0.03 22.39 18.55
CA PRO A 466 -1.35 22.84 19.01
C PRO A 466 -2.24 23.31 17.84
N ASP A 467 -3.49 22.85 17.80
CA ASP A 467 -4.49 23.29 16.81
C ASP A 467 -5.89 23.27 17.47
N PRO A 468 -6.22 24.30 18.27
CA PRO A 468 -7.42 24.29 19.10
C PRO A 468 -8.71 24.24 18.27
N GLU A 469 -8.70 24.78 17.06
CA GLU A 469 -9.85 24.71 16.15
C GLU A 469 -10.11 23.28 15.67
N ALA A 470 -9.05 22.57 15.26
CA ALA A 470 -9.16 21.16 14.86
C ALA A 470 -9.45 20.23 16.05
N ASP A 471 -8.91 20.52 17.23
CA ASP A 471 -9.13 19.71 18.45
C ASP A 471 -10.54 19.91 19.04
N ALA A 472 -11.14 21.10 18.84
CA ALA A 472 -12.52 21.39 19.25
C ALA A 472 -13.58 20.80 18.31
N LEU A 473 -13.21 20.42 17.08
CA LEU A 473 -14.16 19.91 16.10
C LEU A 473 -14.86 18.64 16.59
N ARG A 474 -16.15 18.53 16.28
CA ARG A 474 -16.98 17.34 16.50
C ARG A 474 -17.59 16.94 15.16
N PHE A 475 -17.05 15.92 14.51
CA PHE A 475 -17.58 15.47 13.21
C PHE A 475 -19.03 14.97 13.31
N GLU A 476 -19.37 14.35 14.43
CA GLU A 476 -20.72 13.86 14.70
C GLU A 476 -21.77 14.98 14.68
N SER A 477 -21.42 16.25 14.94
CA SER A 477 -22.38 17.36 14.93
C SER A 477 -22.60 18.00 13.56
N LEU A 478 -21.79 17.63 12.55
CA LEU A 478 -21.89 18.19 11.20
C LEU A 478 -23.12 17.63 10.48
N ALA A 479 -23.72 18.40 9.57
CA ALA A 479 -24.77 17.85 8.71
C ALA A 479 -24.16 16.98 7.61
N ALA A 480 -24.82 15.86 7.29
CA ALA A 480 -24.50 15.00 6.14
C ALA A 480 -25.58 15.18 5.08
N GLY A 481 -25.19 15.61 3.88
CA GLY A 481 -26.10 15.59 2.73
C GLY A 481 -26.46 14.15 2.34
N PRO A 482 -27.56 13.95 1.59
CA PRO A 482 -28.04 12.62 1.19
C PRO A 482 -26.98 11.82 0.41
N ASP A 483 -26.26 12.46 -0.51
CA ASP A 483 -25.22 11.80 -1.30
C ASP A 483 -24.04 11.34 -0.45
N LEU A 484 -23.62 12.17 0.52
CA LEU A 484 -22.56 11.82 1.46
C LEU A 484 -22.98 10.65 2.35
N ALA A 485 -24.21 10.68 2.84
CA ALA A 485 -24.75 9.59 3.66
C ALA A 485 -24.79 8.27 2.87
N ALA A 486 -25.27 8.30 1.62
CA ALA A 486 -25.28 7.15 0.74
C ALA A 486 -23.86 6.59 0.48
N GLN A 487 -22.88 7.47 0.23
CA GLN A 487 -21.49 7.07 0.06
C GLN A 487 -20.90 6.45 1.33
N ALA A 488 -21.12 7.07 2.49
CA ALA A 488 -20.66 6.54 3.78
C ALA A 488 -21.25 5.15 4.06
N MET A 489 -22.55 4.97 3.79
CA MET A 489 -23.23 3.69 3.98
C MET A 489 -22.69 2.61 3.04
N GLY A 490 -22.50 2.92 1.76
CA GLY A 490 -21.88 2.01 0.80
C GLY A 490 -20.47 1.59 1.22
N ALA A 491 -19.67 2.53 1.69
CA ALA A 491 -18.32 2.24 2.20
C ALA A 491 -18.36 1.31 3.44
N ILE A 492 -19.31 1.52 4.36
CA ILE A 492 -19.49 0.65 5.54
C ILE A 492 -19.85 -0.77 5.13
N ASP A 493 -20.79 -0.94 4.20
CA ASP A 493 -21.21 -2.27 3.72
C ASP A 493 -20.05 -3.02 3.04
N GLU A 494 -19.34 -2.36 2.11
CA GLU A 494 -18.18 -2.97 1.43
C GLU A 494 -17.07 -3.36 2.41
N MET A 495 -16.78 -2.49 3.39
CA MET A 495 -15.76 -2.78 4.42
C MET A 495 -16.20 -3.90 5.36
N ARG A 496 -17.48 -3.97 5.76
CA ARG A 496 -18.00 -5.07 6.59
C ARG A 496 -17.79 -6.40 5.86
N ASP A 497 -18.23 -6.47 4.61
CA ASP A 497 -18.16 -7.71 3.84
C ASP A 497 -16.71 -8.11 3.58
N GLY A 498 -15.83 -7.15 3.29
CA GLY A 498 -14.40 -7.40 3.15
C GLY A 498 -13.74 -7.89 4.45
N ILE A 499 -14.13 -7.34 5.62
CA ILE A 499 -13.62 -7.78 6.92
C ILE A 499 -14.08 -9.21 7.25
N LEU A 500 -15.33 -9.55 6.97
CA LEU A 500 -15.83 -10.91 7.14
C LEU A 500 -15.10 -11.89 6.23
N ARG A 501 -14.98 -11.59 4.93
CA ARG A 501 -14.28 -12.45 3.97
C ARG A 501 -12.82 -12.68 4.34
N ARG A 502 -12.07 -11.62 4.66
CA ARG A 502 -10.65 -11.78 5.05
C ARG A 502 -10.48 -12.59 6.33
N THR A 503 -11.38 -12.42 7.31
CA THR A 503 -11.29 -13.14 8.59
C THR A 503 -11.53 -14.62 8.37
N SER A 504 -12.59 -14.96 7.62
CA SER A 504 -12.89 -16.33 7.22
C SER A 504 -11.75 -16.97 6.44
N HIS A 505 -11.17 -16.22 5.48
CA HIS A 505 -10.08 -16.70 4.65
C HIS A 505 -8.79 -16.93 5.43
N MET A 506 -8.41 -15.98 6.30
CA MET A 506 -7.27 -16.13 7.22
C MET A 506 -7.39 -17.40 8.05
N ILE A 507 -8.56 -17.68 8.62
CA ILE A 507 -8.81 -18.89 9.42
C ILE A 507 -8.67 -20.16 8.56
N LYS A 508 -9.26 -20.16 7.37
CA LYS A 508 -9.24 -21.32 6.44
C LYS A 508 -7.86 -21.62 5.87
N GLN A 509 -7.05 -20.60 5.57
CA GLN A 509 -5.71 -20.79 4.99
C GLN A 509 -4.63 -20.95 6.06
N GLY A 510 -4.83 -20.39 7.25
CA GLY A 510 -3.81 -20.33 8.30
C GLY A 510 -3.24 -21.69 8.71
N GLY A 511 -4.04 -22.75 8.68
CA GLY A 511 -3.59 -24.10 9.02
C GLY A 511 -2.58 -24.73 8.05
N ARG A 512 -2.23 -24.08 6.93
CA ARG A 512 -1.27 -24.61 5.94
C ARG A 512 0.16 -24.11 6.13
N TRP A 513 0.37 -23.10 6.98
CA TRP A 513 1.60 -22.31 7.02
C TRP A 513 2.43 -22.50 8.28
N LEU A 514 1.84 -23.11 9.31
CA LEU A 514 2.36 -23.31 10.67
C LEU A 514 1.88 -24.66 11.17
#